data_AF-A0A8J6BGS3-F1
#
_entry.id   AF-A0A8J6BGS3-F1
#
_cell.length_a   1.000
_cell.length_b   1.000
_cell.length_c   1.000
_cell.angle_alpha   90.00
_cell.angle_beta   90.00
_cell.angle_gamma   90.00
#
_symmetry.space_group_name_H-M   'P 1'
#
loop_
_entity.id
_entity.type
_entity.pdbx_description
1 polymer ?
#
loop_
_entity_poly.entity_id
_entity_poly.type
_entity_poly.pdbx_seq_one_letter_code
_entity_poly.pdbx_strand_id
1 'polypeptide(L)'
;MLVTRKFMQKKNKKKEEVFKDAAAEADQKNWMMMMREIEESGSAVSILKAQRIKKEPLPRDAVLGTLVRFKQLKKWNLVSEILEWLRTQHWWDFSEMDYLMLVTAYGKLGDFSRAERVLKYMNKKGYRPSVISQTALMEAYGRAKQYRKAEAVFRRMQTSGPEPSAVTYQIILKSFVEGEKYKEAEGIFEDLLTEKRASFKPDQKMFHMMIYMYKKAGNYAQARKLFAQMSEREIPLSTVTFNSLMSFETNYKEVSSIYDQVHSQLNCTASAPL
;
A
#
# COMPACT_ATOMS: atom_id res chain seq x y z
N MET A 1 68.13 -48.02 -5.10
CA MET A 1 68.34 -46.57 -4.97
C MET A 1 67.02 -45.92 -4.65
N LEU A 2 67.03 -45.15 -3.56
CA LEU A 2 65.94 -44.33 -3.04
C LEU A 2 65.40 -43.37 -4.11
N VAL A 3 64.09 -43.13 -4.18
CA VAL A 3 63.50 -41.77 -4.06
C VAL A 3 62.04 -41.90 -3.57
N THR A 4 61.77 -41.08 -2.57
CA THR A 4 60.60 -40.96 -1.71
C THR A 4 59.51 -40.04 -2.29
N ARG A 5 58.26 -40.31 -1.85
CA ARG A 5 57.10 -39.42 -1.70
C ARG A 5 57.19 -38.01 -2.33
N LYS A 6 56.39 -37.77 -3.39
CA LYS A 6 55.85 -36.42 -3.67
C LYS A 6 54.46 -36.30 -3.06
N PHE A 7 54.42 -35.65 -1.90
CA PHE A 7 53.25 -34.93 -1.39
C PHE A 7 52.70 -34.02 -2.50
N MET A 8 51.56 -34.36 -3.10
CA MET A 8 50.75 -33.35 -3.78
C MET A 8 50.06 -32.52 -2.69
N GLN A 9 50.70 -31.41 -2.35
CA GLN A 9 50.08 -30.31 -1.62
C GLN A 9 48.78 -29.92 -2.34
N LYS A 10 47.66 -30.03 -1.64
CA LYS A 10 46.46 -29.20 -1.88
C LYS A 10 46.90 -27.74 -1.87
N LYS A 11 47.32 -27.19 -3.01
CA LYS A 11 47.51 -25.75 -3.17
C LYS A 11 46.14 -25.12 -3.40
N ASN A 12 45.60 -24.60 -2.29
CA ASN A 12 44.81 -23.37 -2.22
C ASN A 12 43.69 -23.19 -3.25
N LYS A 13 42.58 -23.91 -3.01
CA LYS A 13 41.23 -23.54 -3.47
C LYS A 13 40.57 -22.50 -2.55
N LYS A 14 41.38 -21.59 -1.97
CA LYS A 14 40.97 -20.50 -1.09
C LYS A 14 41.74 -19.26 -1.51
N LYS A 15 41.31 -18.58 -2.58
CA LYS A 15 41.72 -17.19 -2.83
C LYS A 15 40.78 -16.38 -3.73
N GLU A 16 39.59 -16.88 -4.07
CA GLU A 16 38.66 -16.16 -4.98
C GLU A 16 37.27 -15.84 -4.39
N GLU A 17 37.03 -16.02 -3.08
CA GLU A 17 35.74 -15.66 -2.46
C GLU A 17 35.79 -14.51 -1.44
N VAL A 18 36.92 -13.83 -1.22
CA VAL A 18 37.05 -12.84 -0.14
C VAL A 18 37.13 -11.38 -0.63
N PHE A 19 36.93 -11.11 -1.92
CA PHE A 19 37.00 -9.75 -2.49
C PHE A 19 35.67 -9.23 -3.04
N LYS A 20 34.53 -9.65 -2.46
CA LYS A 20 33.23 -9.02 -2.74
C LYS A 20 32.72 -8.08 -1.65
N ASP A 21 33.33 -8.08 -0.45
CA ASP A 21 32.59 -7.56 0.71
C ASP A 21 33.04 -6.20 1.23
N ALA A 22 34.29 -5.75 1.08
CA ALA A 22 34.71 -4.49 1.72
C ALA A 22 34.06 -3.22 1.11
N ALA A 23 33.91 -3.16 -0.21
CA ALA A 23 33.29 -2.03 -0.90
C ALA A 23 31.76 -2.04 -0.72
N ALA A 24 31.13 -3.22 -0.85
CA ALA A 24 29.70 -3.38 -0.62
C ALA A 24 29.31 -3.14 0.85
N GLU A 25 30.14 -3.56 1.81
CA GLU A 25 29.96 -3.26 3.23
C GLU A 25 30.15 -1.77 3.53
N ALA A 26 31.12 -1.10 2.89
CA ALA A 26 31.31 0.34 3.02
C ALA A 26 30.12 1.12 2.45
N ASP A 27 29.62 0.73 1.27
CA ASP A 27 28.44 1.31 0.63
C ASP A 27 27.18 1.10 1.48
N GLN A 28 27.03 -0.09 2.06
CA GLN A 28 25.92 -0.41 2.95
C GLN A 28 25.99 0.38 4.27
N LYS A 29 27.19 0.58 4.82
CA LYS A 29 27.41 1.40 6.02
C LYS A 29 27.15 2.88 5.74
N ASN A 30 27.60 3.38 4.59
CA ASN A 30 27.32 4.74 4.13
C ASN A 30 25.82 4.95 3.89
N TRP A 31 25.14 3.96 3.32
CA TRP A 31 23.67 3.96 3.17
C TRP A 31 22.95 3.98 4.53
N MET A 32 23.37 3.16 5.50
CA MET A 32 22.78 3.17 6.84
C MET A 32 22.99 4.49 7.59
N MET A 33 24.18 5.09 7.48
CA MET A 33 24.45 6.42 8.04
C MET A 33 23.59 7.49 7.38
N MET A 34 23.50 7.49 6.05
CA MET A 34 22.60 8.39 5.32
C MET A 34 21.15 8.25 5.80
N MET A 35 20.66 7.02 5.96
CA MET A 35 19.30 6.77 6.43
C MET A 35 19.06 7.35 7.83
N ARG A 36 20.02 7.18 8.74
CA ARG A 36 19.94 7.76 10.10
C ARG A 36 19.92 9.28 10.06
N GLU A 37 20.77 9.90 9.24
CA GLU A 37 20.81 11.35 9.06
C GLU A 37 19.51 11.90 8.46
N ILE A 38 18.86 11.17 7.54
CA ILE A 38 17.55 11.55 6.98
C ILE A 38 16.45 11.47 8.05
N GLU A 39 16.49 10.46 8.92
CA GLU A 39 15.55 10.34 10.02
C GLU A 39 15.74 11.41 11.09
N GLU A 40 16.99 11.80 11.38
CA GLU A 40 17.32 12.84 12.35
C GLU A 40 17.05 14.26 11.81
N SER A 41 17.36 14.53 10.54
CA SER A 41 17.15 15.84 9.91
C SER A 41 15.71 16.09 9.45
N GLY A 42 14.92 15.02 9.27
CA GLY A 42 13.55 15.09 8.76
C GLY A 42 13.43 15.51 7.28
N SER A 43 14.54 15.74 6.57
CA SER A 43 14.54 16.05 5.13
C SER A 43 15.54 15.18 4.39
N ALA A 44 15.04 14.32 3.50
CA ALA A 44 15.89 13.46 2.69
C ALA A 44 16.73 14.26 1.67
N VAL A 45 16.19 15.39 1.23
CA VAL A 45 16.78 16.17 0.14
C VAL A 45 18.01 16.95 0.60
N SER A 46 18.05 17.45 1.84
CA SER A 46 19.22 18.15 2.37
C SER A 46 20.43 17.23 2.47
N ILE A 47 20.22 16.00 2.96
CA ILE A 47 21.27 14.98 3.11
C ILE A 47 21.76 14.49 1.75
N LEU A 48 20.84 14.19 0.81
CA LEU A 48 21.22 13.79 -0.55
C LEU A 48 21.98 14.89 -1.30
N LYS A 49 21.61 16.16 -1.10
CA LYS A 49 22.37 17.31 -1.63
C LYS A 49 23.75 17.42 -0.99
N ALA A 50 23.85 17.27 0.33
CA ALA A 50 25.13 17.35 1.05
C ALA A 50 26.11 16.26 0.60
N GLN A 51 25.62 15.04 0.33
CA GLN A 51 26.46 13.98 -0.22
C GLN A 51 26.94 14.27 -1.65
N ARG A 52 26.10 14.86 -2.49
CA ARG A 52 26.53 15.27 -3.83
C ARG A 52 27.64 16.33 -3.79
N ILE A 53 27.60 17.24 -2.82
CA ILE A 53 28.65 18.26 -2.63
C ILE A 53 30.00 17.61 -2.26
N LYS A 54 29.98 16.46 -1.58
CA LYS A 54 31.18 15.66 -1.27
C LYS A 54 31.80 14.95 -2.50
N LYS A 55 31.32 15.21 -3.72
CA LYS A 55 31.84 14.75 -5.04
C LYS A 55 31.80 13.25 -5.33
N GLU A 56 31.11 12.45 -4.52
CA GLU A 56 30.83 11.05 -4.90
C GLU A 56 29.55 11.00 -5.78
N PRO A 57 29.60 10.33 -6.95
CA PRO A 57 28.40 10.10 -7.74
C PRO A 57 27.46 9.20 -6.94
N LEU A 58 26.24 9.67 -6.64
CA LEU A 58 25.24 8.87 -5.95
C LEU A 58 24.87 7.67 -6.85
N PRO A 59 25.15 6.43 -6.42
CA PRO A 59 24.80 5.27 -7.22
C PRO A 59 23.27 5.16 -7.32
N ARG A 60 22.78 4.86 -8.52
CA ARG A 60 21.32 4.72 -8.78
C ARG A 60 20.70 3.70 -7.83
N ASP A 61 21.40 2.63 -7.53
CA ASP A 61 20.93 1.55 -6.65
C ASP A 61 20.73 2.01 -5.21
N ALA A 62 21.58 2.91 -4.70
CA ALA A 62 21.40 3.48 -3.36
C ALA A 62 20.16 4.38 -3.31
N VAL A 63 19.92 5.19 -4.36
CA VAL A 63 18.71 6.02 -4.47
C VAL A 63 17.45 5.15 -4.56
N LEU A 64 17.47 4.08 -5.36
CA LEU A 64 16.35 3.14 -5.41
C LEU A 64 16.14 2.43 -4.07
N GLY A 65 17.21 2.00 -3.41
CA GLY A 65 17.16 1.37 -2.09
C GLY A 65 16.56 2.28 -1.03
N THR A 66 16.95 3.56 -0.99
CA THR A 66 16.36 4.56 -0.08
C THR A 66 14.87 4.79 -0.36
N LEU A 67 14.48 4.94 -1.63
CA LEU A 67 13.08 5.10 -2.04
C LEU A 67 12.22 3.89 -1.64
N VAL A 68 12.70 2.68 -1.91
CA VAL A 68 12.02 1.42 -1.53
C VAL A 68 11.89 1.31 -0.03
N ARG A 69 12.94 1.67 0.73
CA ARG A 69 12.91 1.65 2.19
C ARG A 69 11.90 2.63 2.76
N PHE A 70 11.87 3.88 2.29
CA PHE A 70 10.90 4.87 2.76
C PHE A 70 9.46 4.52 2.35
N LYS A 71 9.28 3.89 1.19
CA LYS A 71 8.00 3.31 0.78
C LYS A 71 7.53 2.24 1.77
N GLN A 72 8.41 1.32 2.19
CA GLN A 72 8.09 0.29 3.19
C GLN A 72 7.75 0.90 4.56
N LEU A 73 8.47 1.94 4.96
CA LEU A 73 8.22 2.69 6.20
C LEU A 73 7.00 3.62 6.12
N LYS A 74 6.31 3.68 4.97
CA LYS A 74 5.17 4.57 4.69
C LYS A 74 5.49 6.06 4.89
N LYS A 75 6.76 6.45 4.76
CA LYS A 75 7.24 7.85 4.81
C LYS A 75 7.06 8.52 3.45
N TRP A 76 5.81 8.69 3.03
CA TRP A 76 5.45 9.17 1.69
C TRP A 76 5.86 10.62 1.41
N ASN A 77 5.98 11.45 2.45
CA ASN A 77 6.52 12.80 2.37
C ASN A 77 7.96 12.77 1.82
N LEU A 78 8.84 11.98 2.43
CA LEU A 78 10.23 11.83 2.01
C LEU A 78 10.32 11.23 0.60
N VAL A 79 9.51 10.21 0.30
CA VAL A 79 9.44 9.62 -1.06
C VAL A 79 9.12 10.69 -2.11
N SER A 80 8.13 11.54 -1.83
CA SER A 80 7.72 12.61 -2.75
C SER A 80 8.81 13.69 -2.91
N GLU A 81 9.48 14.07 -1.82
CA GLU A 81 10.56 15.06 -1.85
C GLU A 81 11.77 14.57 -2.66
N ILE A 82 12.18 13.32 -2.45
CA ILE A 82 13.30 12.71 -3.18
C ILE A 82 12.96 12.64 -4.66
N LEU A 83 11.77 12.16 -5.03
CA LEU A 83 11.36 12.03 -6.43
C LEU A 83 11.23 13.39 -7.14
N GLU A 84 10.72 14.41 -6.46
CA GLU A 84 10.70 15.77 -7.02
C GLU A 84 12.12 16.33 -7.20
N TRP A 85 13.02 16.06 -6.26
CA TRP A 85 14.41 16.42 -6.41
C TRP A 85 15.09 15.68 -7.57
N LEU A 86 14.87 14.36 -7.72
CA LEU A 86 15.41 13.55 -8.82
C LEU A 86 14.93 14.05 -10.18
N ARG A 87 13.68 14.53 -10.27
CA ARG A 87 13.13 15.11 -11.50
C ARG A 87 13.87 16.37 -11.98
N THR A 88 14.55 17.07 -11.09
CA THR A 88 15.39 18.24 -11.44
C THR A 88 16.81 17.85 -11.87
N GLN A 89 17.16 16.56 -11.82
CA GLN A 89 18.50 16.08 -12.14
C GLN A 89 18.61 15.60 -13.58
N HIS A 90 19.65 16.04 -14.29
CA HIS A 90 19.90 15.62 -15.67
C HIS A 90 20.42 14.18 -15.81
N TRP A 91 20.98 13.60 -14.74
CA TRP A 91 21.57 12.26 -14.75
C TRP A 91 20.55 11.15 -14.42
N TRP A 92 19.35 11.53 -13.99
CA TRP A 92 18.25 10.61 -13.71
C TRP A 92 17.24 10.69 -14.86
N ASP A 93 17.07 9.58 -15.58
CA ASP A 93 15.98 9.47 -16.54
C ASP A 93 14.73 8.98 -15.81
N PHE A 94 13.66 9.77 -15.86
CA PHE A 94 12.45 9.52 -15.09
C PHE A 94 11.58 8.48 -15.79
N SER A 95 11.64 7.25 -15.29
CA SER A 95 10.94 6.10 -15.85
C SER A 95 9.44 6.12 -15.54
N GLU A 96 8.67 5.24 -16.19
CA GLU A 96 7.26 5.00 -15.87
C GLU A 96 7.06 4.68 -14.38
N MET A 97 7.96 3.87 -13.81
CA MET A 97 7.91 3.46 -12.40
C MET A 97 8.14 4.62 -11.43
N ASP A 98 9.01 5.57 -11.79
CA ASP A 98 9.27 6.77 -10.99
C ASP A 98 8.03 7.67 -10.95
N TYR A 99 7.36 7.87 -12.09
CA TYR A 99 6.08 8.57 -12.13
C TYR A 99 5.02 7.86 -11.32
N LEU A 100 4.93 6.53 -11.45
CA LEU A 100 3.95 5.74 -10.72
C LEU A 100 4.15 5.85 -9.21
N MET A 101 5.40 5.80 -8.75
CA MET A 101 5.75 5.95 -7.34
C MET A 101 5.45 7.37 -6.84
N LEU A 102 5.70 8.39 -7.64
CA LEU A 102 5.40 9.78 -7.31
C LEU A 102 3.89 10.04 -7.20
N VAL A 103 3.10 9.53 -8.16
CA VAL A 103 1.63 9.59 -8.10
C VAL A 103 1.12 8.84 -6.88
N THR A 104 1.69 7.67 -6.57
CA THR A 104 1.34 6.88 -5.38
C THR A 104 1.64 7.66 -4.10
N ALA A 105 2.79 8.33 -4.02
CA ALA A 105 3.16 9.15 -2.87
C ALA A 105 2.17 10.29 -2.66
N TYR A 106 1.79 11.02 -3.71
CA TYR A 106 0.75 12.06 -3.62
C TYR A 106 -0.63 11.49 -3.29
N GLY A 107 -0.96 10.31 -3.82
CA GLY A 107 -2.12 9.50 -3.43
C GLY A 107 -2.23 9.32 -1.92
N LYS A 108 -1.12 8.88 -1.31
CA LYS A 108 -1.03 8.59 0.13
C LYS A 108 -1.03 9.85 1.00
N LEU A 109 -0.49 10.96 0.47
CA LEU A 109 -0.47 12.26 1.14
C LEU A 109 -1.80 13.03 1.01
N GLY A 110 -2.70 12.63 0.11
CA GLY A 110 -3.95 13.36 -0.15
C GLY A 110 -3.79 14.56 -1.08
N ASP A 111 -2.62 14.73 -1.71
CA ASP A 111 -2.35 15.85 -2.61
C ASP A 111 -2.84 15.55 -4.04
N PHE A 112 -4.15 15.68 -4.24
CA PHE A 112 -4.77 15.40 -5.53
C PHE A 112 -4.27 16.32 -6.64
N SER A 113 -3.97 17.59 -6.32
CA SER A 113 -3.50 18.58 -7.29
C SER A 113 -2.16 18.18 -7.88
N ARG A 114 -1.21 17.72 -7.04
CA ARG A 114 0.07 17.21 -7.54
C ARG A 114 -0.10 15.87 -8.26
N ALA A 115 -0.94 14.96 -7.75
CA ALA A 115 -1.21 13.68 -8.41
C ALA A 115 -1.78 13.85 -9.84
N GLU A 116 -2.76 14.74 -10.04
CA GLU A 116 -3.33 15.09 -11.35
C GLU A 116 -2.25 15.61 -12.31
N ARG A 117 -1.39 16.51 -11.84
CA ARG A 117 -0.31 17.10 -12.66
C ARG A 117 0.68 16.05 -13.12
N VAL A 118 1.11 15.17 -12.22
CA VAL A 118 2.07 14.10 -12.56
C VAL A 118 1.44 13.11 -13.53
N LEU A 119 0.19 12.70 -13.32
CA LEU A 119 -0.54 11.84 -14.27
C LEU A 119 -0.68 12.47 -15.65
N LYS A 120 -0.98 13.76 -15.73
CA LYS A 120 -1.06 14.48 -17.01
C LYS A 120 0.30 14.50 -17.72
N TYR A 121 1.39 14.66 -16.98
CA TYR A 121 2.74 14.66 -17.53
C TYR A 121 3.17 13.26 -17.99
N MET A 122 2.88 12.22 -17.19
CA MET A 122 3.06 10.82 -17.53
C MET A 122 2.38 10.48 -18.87
N ASN A 123 1.11 10.90 -19.04
CA ASN A 123 0.38 10.72 -20.32
C ASN A 123 1.03 11.45 -21.49
N LYS A 124 1.50 12.69 -21.29
CA LYS A 124 2.21 13.46 -22.34
C LYS A 124 3.51 12.81 -22.77
N LYS A 125 4.16 12.07 -21.87
CA LYS A 125 5.36 11.27 -22.16
C LYS A 125 5.07 9.92 -22.82
N GLY A 126 3.80 9.60 -23.07
CA GLY A 126 3.37 8.37 -23.74
C GLY A 126 3.06 7.22 -22.78
N TYR A 127 3.25 7.39 -21.47
CA TYR A 127 2.91 6.37 -20.49
C TYR A 127 1.41 6.41 -20.20
N ARG A 128 0.70 5.32 -20.52
CA ARG A 128 -0.75 5.24 -20.29
C ARG A 128 -1.05 5.06 -18.80
N PRO A 129 -2.14 5.64 -18.25
CA PRO A 129 -2.47 5.44 -16.86
C PRO A 129 -2.79 3.98 -16.55
N SER A 130 -2.03 3.40 -15.61
CA SER A 130 -2.28 2.06 -15.07
C SER A 130 -3.34 2.07 -13.97
N VAL A 131 -3.86 0.89 -13.60
CA VAL A 131 -4.76 0.70 -12.44
C VAL A 131 -4.18 1.33 -11.18
N ILE A 132 -2.88 1.14 -10.93
CA ILE A 132 -2.18 1.67 -9.76
C ILE A 132 -2.23 3.21 -9.75
N SER A 133 -1.94 3.85 -10.89
CA SER A 133 -1.90 5.30 -11.01
C SER A 133 -3.29 5.95 -10.83
N GLN A 134 -4.34 5.32 -11.38
CA GLN A 134 -5.72 5.77 -11.22
C GLN A 134 -6.22 5.54 -9.78
N THR A 135 -5.89 4.39 -9.19
CA THR A 135 -6.23 4.06 -7.80
C THR A 135 -5.56 5.03 -6.81
N ALA A 136 -4.30 5.41 -7.05
CA ALA A 136 -3.60 6.41 -6.26
C ALA A 136 -4.26 7.80 -6.37
N LEU A 137 -4.71 8.20 -7.56
CA LEU A 137 -5.46 9.45 -7.74
C LEU A 137 -6.80 9.43 -6.99
N MET A 138 -7.53 8.31 -7.05
CA MET A 138 -8.75 8.12 -6.26
C MET A 138 -8.48 8.22 -4.76
N GLU A 139 -7.38 7.63 -4.27
CA GLU A 139 -6.97 7.73 -2.87
C GLU A 139 -6.68 9.19 -2.47
N ALA A 140 -6.00 9.95 -3.32
CA ALA A 140 -5.76 11.38 -3.07
C ALA A 140 -7.08 12.16 -2.93
N TYR A 141 -8.02 11.96 -3.86
CA TYR A 141 -9.33 12.61 -3.80
C TYR A 141 -10.11 12.20 -2.56
N GLY A 142 -10.15 10.91 -2.22
CA GLY A 142 -10.84 10.41 -1.03
C GLY A 142 -10.31 11.07 0.25
N ARG A 143 -8.98 11.14 0.41
CA ARG A 143 -8.33 11.81 1.56
C ARG A 143 -8.61 13.30 1.60
N ALA A 144 -8.71 13.95 0.45
CA ALA A 144 -9.07 15.36 0.33
C ALA A 144 -10.58 15.62 0.38
N LYS A 145 -11.41 14.61 0.68
CA LYS A 145 -12.88 14.66 0.70
C LYS A 145 -13.52 15.09 -0.63
N GLN A 146 -12.80 14.91 -1.74
CA GLN A 146 -13.25 15.21 -3.10
C GLN A 146 -13.98 14.00 -3.71
N TYR A 147 -14.99 13.48 -3.01
CA TYR A 147 -15.63 12.19 -3.34
C TYR A 147 -16.22 12.14 -4.75
N ARG A 148 -16.78 13.24 -5.25
CA ARG A 148 -17.30 13.33 -6.63
C ARG A 148 -16.20 13.13 -7.68
N LYS A 149 -14.97 13.60 -7.43
CA LYS A 149 -13.85 13.40 -8.33
C LYS A 149 -13.33 11.97 -8.29
N ALA A 150 -13.27 11.36 -7.10
CA ALA A 150 -12.93 9.94 -6.95
C ALA A 150 -13.92 9.05 -7.72
N GLU A 151 -15.21 9.36 -7.63
CA GLU A 151 -16.27 8.67 -8.39
C GLU A 151 -16.13 8.85 -9.91
N ALA A 152 -15.82 10.05 -10.38
CA ALA A 152 -15.60 10.30 -11.81
C ALA A 152 -14.43 9.47 -12.36
N VAL A 153 -13.34 9.33 -11.59
CA VAL A 153 -12.21 8.46 -11.96
C VAL A 153 -12.66 6.99 -12.00
N PHE A 154 -13.38 6.52 -11.00
CA PHE A 154 -13.88 5.15 -10.96
C PHE A 154 -14.78 4.80 -12.16
N ARG A 155 -15.74 5.68 -12.50
CA ARG A 155 -16.61 5.49 -13.67
C ARG A 155 -15.82 5.49 -14.98
N ARG A 156 -14.77 6.33 -15.07
CA ARG A 156 -13.87 6.32 -16.22
C ARG A 156 -13.11 4.99 -16.34
N MET A 157 -12.64 4.43 -15.22
CA MET A 157 -12.00 3.10 -15.20
C MET A 157 -12.95 2.02 -15.70
N GLN A 158 -14.23 2.06 -15.30
CA GLN A 158 -15.23 1.07 -15.74
C GLN A 158 -15.61 1.17 -17.23
N THR A 159 -15.49 2.34 -17.86
CA THR A 159 -16.00 2.58 -19.21
C THR A 159 -14.92 2.55 -20.30
N SER A 160 -13.73 3.06 -19.99
CA SER A 160 -12.68 3.30 -21.00
C SER A 160 -11.26 3.22 -20.43
N GLY A 161 -11.14 2.85 -19.16
CA GLY A 161 -9.87 2.80 -18.45
C GLY A 161 -9.46 1.38 -18.08
N PRO A 162 -8.40 1.25 -17.28
CA PRO A 162 -7.94 -0.05 -16.84
C PRO A 162 -8.90 -0.63 -15.79
N GLU A 163 -9.03 -1.96 -15.75
CA GLU A 163 -9.99 -2.66 -14.89
C GLU A 163 -9.78 -2.31 -13.41
N PRO A 164 -10.82 -1.89 -12.67
CA PRO A 164 -10.70 -1.61 -11.24
C PRO A 164 -10.26 -2.83 -10.43
N SER A 165 -9.29 -2.64 -9.54
CA SER A 165 -8.81 -3.67 -8.61
C SER A 165 -9.63 -3.71 -7.31
N ALA A 166 -9.44 -4.74 -6.49
CA ALA A 166 -10.04 -4.80 -5.15
C ALA A 166 -9.74 -3.53 -4.31
N VAL A 167 -8.53 -2.99 -4.37
CA VAL A 167 -8.17 -1.74 -3.67
C VAL A 167 -8.96 -0.55 -4.21
N THR A 168 -9.21 -0.50 -5.52
CA THR A 168 -10.03 0.53 -6.17
C THR A 168 -11.47 0.49 -5.62
N TYR A 169 -12.06 -0.70 -5.50
CA TYR A 169 -13.38 -0.91 -4.91
C TYR A 169 -13.44 -0.54 -3.42
N GLN A 170 -12.41 -0.87 -2.64
CA GLN A 170 -12.32 -0.43 -1.24
C GLN A 170 -12.35 1.11 -1.12
N ILE A 171 -11.60 1.81 -1.98
CA ILE A 171 -11.51 3.27 -1.95
C ILE A 171 -12.84 3.92 -2.34
N ILE A 172 -13.52 3.43 -3.38
CA ILE A 172 -14.80 4.01 -3.81
C ILE A 172 -15.90 3.76 -2.79
N LEU A 173 -15.98 2.55 -2.22
CA LEU A 173 -16.91 2.25 -1.13
C LEU A 173 -16.67 3.22 0.04
N LYS A 174 -15.40 3.41 0.44
CA LYS A 174 -15.06 4.34 1.53
C LYS A 174 -15.50 5.76 1.20
N SER A 175 -15.25 6.20 -0.02
CA SER A 175 -15.62 7.53 -0.50
C SER A 175 -17.13 7.75 -0.50
N PHE A 176 -17.91 6.72 -0.83
CA PHE A 176 -19.38 6.78 -0.77
C PHE A 176 -19.91 6.80 0.66
N VAL A 177 -19.36 5.97 1.55
CA VAL A 177 -19.76 5.96 2.96
C VAL A 177 -19.45 7.30 3.65
N GLU A 178 -18.26 7.85 3.43
CA GLU A 178 -17.89 9.15 3.99
C GLU A 178 -18.66 10.31 3.33
N GLY A 179 -18.97 10.19 2.04
CA GLY A 179 -19.79 11.14 1.30
C GLY A 179 -21.31 10.96 1.46
N GLU A 180 -21.76 10.07 2.35
CA GLU A 180 -23.17 9.77 2.66
C GLU A 180 -24.02 9.30 1.47
N LYS A 181 -23.35 8.72 0.46
CA LYS A 181 -23.94 8.12 -0.73
C LYS A 181 -24.21 6.63 -0.51
N TYR A 182 -25.07 6.33 0.46
CA TYR A 182 -25.30 4.97 0.93
C TYR A 182 -25.89 4.05 -0.13
N LYS A 183 -26.83 4.55 -0.94
CA LYS A 183 -27.45 3.76 -2.02
C LYS A 183 -26.45 3.36 -3.10
N GLU A 184 -25.53 4.27 -3.45
CA GLU A 184 -24.47 3.98 -4.41
C GLU A 184 -23.46 2.98 -3.85
N ALA A 185 -23.14 3.04 -2.55
CA ALA A 185 -22.31 2.04 -1.88
C ALA A 185 -22.96 0.66 -1.89
N GLU A 186 -24.26 0.57 -1.59
CA GLU A 186 -25.03 -0.68 -1.66
C GLU A 186 -25.01 -1.27 -3.07
N GLY A 187 -25.33 -0.48 -4.09
CA GLY A 187 -25.35 -0.96 -5.48
C GLY A 187 -24.00 -1.50 -5.95
N ILE A 188 -22.89 -0.80 -5.62
CA ILE A 188 -21.55 -1.29 -5.95
C ILE A 188 -21.22 -2.58 -5.18
N PHE A 189 -21.60 -2.67 -3.91
CA PHE A 189 -21.33 -3.86 -3.12
C PHE A 189 -22.15 -5.07 -3.60
N GLU A 190 -23.41 -4.88 -3.98
CA GLU A 190 -24.24 -5.92 -4.59
C GLU A 190 -23.70 -6.39 -5.95
N ASP A 191 -23.21 -5.46 -6.78
CA ASP A 191 -22.53 -5.78 -8.04
C ASP A 191 -21.27 -6.65 -7.81
N LEU A 192 -20.56 -6.43 -6.71
CA LEU A 192 -19.43 -7.28 -6.30
C LEU A 192 -19.90 -8.64 -5.75
N LEU A 193 -20.97 -8.68 -4.95
CA LEU A 193 -21.52 -9.93 -4.40
C LEU A 193 -22.04 -10.88 -5.48
N THR A 194 -22.56 -10.31 -6.57
CA THR A 194 -23.13 -11.04 -7.72
C THR A 194 -22.13 -11.26 -8.85
N GLU A 195 -20.87 -10.86 -8.66
CA GLU A 195 -19.78 -10.99 -9.65
C GLU A 195 -20.12 -10.38 -11.03
N LYS A 196 -21.04 -9.40 -11.07
CA LYS A 196 -21.51 -8.77 -12.32
C LYS A 196 -20.46 -7.86 -12.95
N ARG A 197 -19.68 -7.17 -12.12
CA ARG A 197 -18.72 -6.13 -12.57
C ARG A 197 -17.27 -6.38 -12.17
N ALA A 198 -17.01 -7.40 -11.37
CA ALA A 198 -15.67 -7.75 -10.92
C ALA A 198 -15.53 -9.26 -10.86
N SER A 199 -14.33 -9.72 -11.20
CA SER A 199 -13.94 -11.14 -11.16
C SER A 199 -13.56 -11.63 -9.75
N PHE A 200 -13.70 -10.80 -8.72
CA PHE A 200 -13.32 -11.11 -7.35
C PHE A 200 -14.47 -10.87 -6.37
N LYS A 201 -14.46 -11.64 -5.28
CA LYS A 201 -15.45 -11.53 -4.20
C LYS A 201 -15.06 -10.44 -3.19
N PRO A 202 -16.02 -9.77 -2.55
CA PRO A 202 -15.72 -8.76 -1.54
C PRO A 202 -14.88 -9.34 -0.39
N ASP A 203 -13.86 -8.60 0.02
CA ASP A 203 -13.01 -8.97 1.14
C ASP A 203 -13.56 -8.50 2.50
N GLN A 204 -12.92 -8.95 3.57
CA GLN A 204 -13.27 -8.59 4.94
C GLN A 204 -13.38 -7.08 5.19
N LYS A 205 -12.53 -6.26 4.56
CA LYS A 205 -12.54 -4.79 4.74
C LYS A 205 -13.76 -4.17 4.08
N MET A 206 -14.16 -4.66 2.91
CA MET A 206 -15.37 -4.19 2.24
C MET A 206 -16.62 -4.51 3.05
N PHE A 207 -16.75 -5.73 3.59
CA PHE A 207 -17.85 -6.09 4.49
C PHE A 207 -17.89 -5.21 5.74
N HIS A 208 -16.74 -5.01 6.39
CA HIS A 208 -16.63 -4.15 7.56
C HIS A 208 -17.12 -2.73 7.26
N MET A 209 -16.74 -2.19 6.10
CA MET A 209 -17.13 -0.85 5.66
C MET A 209 -18.63 -0.73 5.40
N MET A 210 -19.25 -1.78 4.83
CA MET A 210 -20.70 -1.82 4.63
C MET A 210 -21.47 -1.93 5.94
N ILE A 211 -21.02 -2.75 6.89
CA ILE A 211 -21.63 -2.82 8.24
C ILE A 211 -21.56 -1.45 8.94
N TYR A 212 -20.41 -0.77 8.84
CA TYR A 212 -20.25 0.58 9.37
C TYR A 212 -21.16 1.61 8.66
N MET A 213 -21.35 1.48 7.35
CA MET A 213 -22.29 2.30 6.60
C MET A 213 -23.72 2.13 7.10
N TYR A 214 -24.19 0.89 7.23
CA TYR A 214 -25.55 0.58 7.70
C TYR A 214 -25.79 1.08 9.12
N LYS A 215 -24.78 1.02 9.99
CA LYS A 215 -24.82 1.71 11.30
C LYS A 215 -25.10 3.19 11.12
N LYS A 216 -24.31 3.87 10.30
CA LYS A 216 -24.42 5.32 10.11
C LYS A 216 -25.77 5.71 9.50
N ALA A 217 -26.35 4.83 8.69
CA ALA A 217 -27.70 4.96 8.13
C ALA A 217 -28.83 4.55 9.10
N GLY A 218 -28.52 4.01 10.29
CA GLY A 218 -29.50 3.52 11.27
C GLY A 218 -30.21 2.22 10.89
N ASN A 219 -29.75 1.52 9.85
CA ASN A 219 -30.35 0.29 9.36
C ASN A 219 -29.63 -0.95 9.92
N TYR A 220 -29.87 -1.21 11.21
CA TYR A 220 -29.21 -2.30 11.95
C TYR A 220 -29.60 -3.69 11.44
N ALA A 221 -30.79 -3.86 10.87
CA ALA A 221 -31.25 -5.14 10.33
C ALA A 221 -30.36 -5.61 9.15
N GLN A 222 -30.02 -4.71 8.23
CA GLN A 222 -29.11 -5.04 7.13
C GLN A 222 -27.67 -5.23 7.60
N ALA A 223 -27.22 -4.47 8.61
CA ALA A 223 -25.91 -4.68 9.22
C ALA A 223 -25.78 -6.11 9.80
N ARG A 224 -26.82 -6.61 10.49
CA ARG A 224 -26.86 -8.00 11.01
C ARG A 224 -26.89 -9.03 9.89
N LYS A 225 -27.67 -8.79 8.83
CA LYS A 225 -27.72 -9.69 7.67
C LYS A 225 -26.34 -9.83 7.02
N LEU A 226 -25.64 -8.72 6.80
CA LEU A 226 -24.27 -8.75 6.26
C LEU A 226 -23.29 -9.47 7.20
N PHE A 227 -23.44 -9.27 8.51
CA PHE A 227 -22.62 -9.96 9.49
C PHE A 227 -22.79 -11.48 9.42
N ALA A 228 -24.04 -11.98 9.35
CA ALA A 228 -24.31 -13.41 9.18
C ALA A 228 -23.72 -13.96 7.87
N GLN A 229 -23.82 -13.19 6.78
CA GLN A 229 -23.23 -13.55 5.49
C GLN A 229 -21.70 -13.65 5.51
N MET A 230 -21.01 -12.96 6.42
CA MET A 230 -19.55 -13.11 6.57
C MET A 230 -19.20 -14.52 7.07
N SER A 231 -19.95 -15.04 8.05
CA SER A 231 -19.76 -16.39 8.59
C SER A 231 -20.06 -17.47 7.56
N GLU A 232 -21.13 -17.30 6.77
CA GLU A 232 -21.49 -18.23 5.68
C GLU A 232 -20.45 -18.29 4.57
N ARG A 233 -19.72 -17.20 4.34
CA ARG A 233 -18.71 -17.07 3.28
C ARG A 233 -17.29 -17.37 3.75
N GLU A 234 -17.14 -17.90 4.97
CA GLU A 234 -15.84 -18.20 5.60
C GLU A 234 -14.90 -16.97 5.67
N ILE A 235 -15.46 -15.77 5.69
CA ILE A 235 -14.68 -14.54 5.80
C ILE A 235 -14.38 -14.34 7.28
N PRO A 236 -13.10 -14.23 7.69
CA PRO A 236 -12.74 -14.11 9.09
C PRO A 236 -13.41 -12.86 9.70
N LEU A 237 -14.09 -13.05 10.82
CA LEU A 237 -14.64 -11.94 11.58
C LEU A 237 -13.49 -11.26 12.33
N SER A 238 -13.44 -9.92 12.28
CA SER A 238 -12.45 -9.16 13.05
C SER A 238 -13.07 -8.64 14.35
N THR A 239 -12.22 -8.36 15.33
CA THR A 239 -12.61 -7.62 16.55
C THR A 239 -13.33 -6.32 16.23
N VAL A 240 -12.95 -5.63 15.14
CA VAL A 240 -13.60 -4.38 14.71
C VAL A 240 -15.02 -4.63 14.20
N THR A 241 -15.26 -5.76 13.53
CA THR A 241 -16.60 -6.18 13.06
C THR A 241 -17.51 -6.45 14.25
N PHE A 242 -17.02 -7.17 15.26
CA PHE A 242 -17.76 -7.46 16.48
C PHE A 242 -18.00 -6.21 17.33
N ASN A 243 -16.99 -5.36 17.52
CA ASN A 243 -17.14 -4.08 18.23
C ASN A 243 -18.17 -3.17 17.56
N SER A 244 -18.19 -3.18 16.22
CA SER A 244 -19.22 -2.49 15.46
C SER A 244 -20.59 -3.09 15.80
N LEU A 245 -20.78 -4.40 15.66
CA LEU A 245 -22.04 -5.08 15.96
C LEU A 245 -22.54 -4.83 17.39
N MET A 246 -21.68 -5.00 18.40
CA MET A 246 -22.01 -4.76 19.81
C MET A 246 -22.41 -3.32 20.09
N SER A 247 -21.83 -2.34 19.38
CA SER A 247 -22.23 -0.94 19.53
C SER A 247 -23.66 -0.64 19.04
N PHE A 248 -24.30 -1.59 18.35
CA PHE A 248 -25.69 -1.48 17.85
C PHE A 248 -26.70 -2.15 18.77
N GLU A 249 -26.25 -3.10 19.58
CA GLU A 249 -27.12 -3.95 20.37
C GLU A 249 -27.46 -3.27 21.69
N THR A 250 -28.70 -2.78 21.79
CA THR A 250 -29.26 -2.27 23.05
C THR A 250 -29.70 -3.41 23.98
N ASN A 251 -29.87 -4.62 23.45
CA ASN A 251 -30.23 -5.80 24.21
C ASN A 251 -28.99 -6.50 24.76
N TYR A 252 -28.83 -6.46 26.09
CA TYR A 252 -27.73 -7.08 26.81
C TYR A 252 -27.52 -8.56 26.47
N LYS A 253 -28.59 -9.32 26.17
CA LYS A 253 -28.49 -10.75 25.85
C LYS A 253 -27.81 -10.99 24.50
N GLU A 254 -28.10 -10.14 23.52
CA GLU A 254 -27.48 -10.20 22.19
C GLU A 254 -26.02 -9.77 22.27
N VAL A 255 -25.71 -8.69 23.01
CA VAL A 255 -24.32 -8.27 23.28
C VAL A 255 -23.52 -9.40 23.92
N SER A 256 -24.09 -10.08 24.94
CA SER A 256 -23.43 -11.20 25.62
C SER A 256 -23.19 -12.37 24.66
N SER A 257 -24.17 -12.74 23.84
CA SER A 257 -24.02 -13.82 22.86
C SER A 257 -22.93 -13.51 21.82
N ILE A 258 -22.87 -12.27 21.35
CA ILE A 258 -21.82 -11.80 20.45
C ILE A 258 -20.44 -11.84 21.14
N TYR A 259 -20.36 -11.44 22.42
CA TYR A 259 -19.13 -11.46 23.20
C TYR A 259 -18.61 -12.90 23.42
N ASP A 260 -19.51 -13.85 23.67
CA ASP A 260 -19.21 -15.26 23.82
C ASP A 260 -18.71 -15.88 22.49
N GLN A 261 -19.32 -15.49 21.36
CA GLN A 261 -18.84 -15.86 20.02
C GLN A 261 -17.42 -15.32 19.75
N VAL A 262 -17.13 -14.08 20.16
CA VAL A 262 -15.78 -13.49 20.04
C VAL A 262 -14.76 -14.28 20.86
N HIS A 263 -15.09 -14.59 22.13
CA HIS A 263 -14.19 -15.32 23.01
C HIS A 263 -13.93 -16.75 22.53
N SER A 264 -14.97 -17.43 22.02
CA SER A 264 -14.83 -18.75 21.41
C SER A 264 -13.92 -18.72 20.17
N GLN A 265 -14.09 -17.74 19.27
CA GLN A 265 -13.23 -17.62 18.09
C GLN A 265 -11.78 -17.27 18.43
N LEU A 266 -11.55 -16.35 19.38
CA LEU A 266 -10.20 -15.99 19.81
C LEU A 266 -9.46 -17.17 20.45
N ASN A 267 -10.16 -17.96 21.27
CA ASN A 267 -9.58 -19.16 21.88
C ASN A 267 -9.27 -20.26 20.85
N CYS A 268 -10.08 -20.41 19.79
CA CYS A 268 -9.77 -21.32 18.69
C CYS A 268 -8.54 -20.89 17.86
N THR A 269 -8.30 -19.59 17.69
CA THR A 269 -7.09 -19.09 16.99
C THR A 269 -5.81 -19.24 17.80
N ALA A 270 -5.90 -19.30 19.13
CA ALA A 270 -4.76 -19.55 20.01
C ALA A 270 -4.35 -21.03 20.09
N SER A 271 -5.21 -21.95 19.63
CA SER A 271 -4.97 -23.40 19.63
C SER A 271 -4.50 -23.99 18.29
N ALA A 272 -4.28 -23.17 17.26
CA ALA A 272 -3.72 -23.65 15.99
C ALA A 272 -2.20 -23.88 16.14
N PRO A 273 -1.68 -25.11 15.97
CA PRO A 273 -0.25 -25.36 16.06
C PRO A 273 0.48 -24.72 14.88
N LEU A 274 1.67 -24.16 15.19
CA LEU A 274 2.63 -23.58 14.24
C LEU A 274 3.06 -24.57 13.15
#